data_AF-A0A4V1UTB9-F1
#
_entry.id   AF-A0A4V1UTB9-F1
#
_cell.length_a   1.000
_cell.length_b   1.000
_cell.length_c   1.000
_cell.angle_alpha   90.00
_cell.angle_beta   90.00
_cell.angle_gamma   90.00
#
_symmetry.space_group_name_H-M   'P 1'
#
loop_
_entity.id
_entity.type
_entity.pdbx_description
1 polymer ?
#
loop_
_entity_poly.entity_id
_entity_poly.type
_entity_poly.pdbx_seq_one_letter_code
_entity_poly.pdbx_strand_id
1 'polypeptide(L)'
;MHEINFQNVNVLISLGLFFGRDILLHLKQDPEVARLAVPFLQLMGWSVIPMLLFMSLKQFADGLEKTRTAMIITVIGVPLNVFLNWLLIFGNWGFPRLELVGAGWATLITRVLMFASLGAVILWHPVFNRYVAVRKNQWKLRWQTMRELLHIGVPSSLQIGMEGGAFAVSGIIIGTIGATEQAAHQIALTCASFTFMASMGLAQGASIRVSNAFGTRNRPMILAIGKSTLITGLLYGLCCATMFILLRNILPTAFNDDGNVIRMASLLLVLAAIFQISDSTQAIGAGLMRGIKDVKVPTILIAIAYWVIGIPLGYLLAFKAGMGAAGIWVGFIAGLSCSSIFLCVRFLRMSKKV
;
A
#
# COMPACT_ATOMS: atom_id res chain seq x y z
N MET A 1 -12.01 20.59 -23.83
CA MET A 1 -10.70 21.02 -23.30
C MET A 1 -10.40 20.50 -21.88
N HIS A 2 -10.91 19.33 -21.46
CA HIS A 2 -10.56 18.74 -20.14
C HIS A 2 -10.84 17.22 -20.08
N GLU A 3 -10.29 16.46 -21.03
CA GLU A 3 -10.07 15.00 -20.86
C GLU A 3 -8.72 14.70 -20.19
N ILE A 4 -8.03 15.76 -19.78
CA ILE A 4 -6.58 15.73 -19.57
C ILE A 4 -6.20 15.31 -18.14
N ASN A 5 -7.05 15.41 -17.11
CA ASN A 5 -6.54 15.29 -15.71
C ASN A 5 -6.39 13.86 -15.14
N PHE A 6 -7.10 12.84 -15.62
CA PHE A 6 -6.88 11.45 -15.14
C PHE A 6 -5.93 10.65 -16.03
N GLN A 7 -5.93 10.94 -17.34
CA GLN A 7 -4.89 10.46 -18.25
C GLN A 7 -3.54 11.10 -17.92
N ASN A 8 -3.49 12.36 -17.47
CA ASN A 8 -2.23 13.02 -17.10
C ASN A 8 -1.55 12.45 -15.86
N VAL A 9 -2.26 11.91 -14.88
CA VAL A 9 -1.56 11.28 -13.73
C VAL A 9 -0.93 9.96 -14.15
N ASN A 10 -1.61 9.18 -15.00
CA ASN A 10 -1.08 7.96 -15.59
C ASN A 10 0.10 8.25 -16.53
N VAL A 11 -0.02 9.33 -17.30
CA VAL A 11 1.03 9.85 -18.17
C VAL A 11 2.14 10.50 -17.34
N LEU A 12 1.91 11.10 -16.16
CA LEU A 12 2.95 11.67 -15.29
C LEU A 12 3.74 10.61 -14.53
N ILE A 13 3.11 9.51 -14.12
CA ILE A 13 3.81 8.36 -13.51
C ILE A 13 4.57 7.57 -14.59
N SER A 14 3.95 7.37 -15.76
CA SER A 14 4.60 6.76 -16.92
C SER A 14 5.73 7.65 -17.47
N LEU A 15 5.53 8.97 -17.57
CA LEU A 15 6.54 9.97 -17.92
C LEU A 15 7.60 10.08 -16.83
N GLY A 16 7.25 9.97 -15.55
CA GLY A 16 8.23 9.96 -14.45
C GLY A 16 9.17 8.76 -14.55
N LEU A 17 8.64 7.59 -14.93
CA LEU A 17 9.45 6.41 -15.28
C LEU A 17 10.20 6.60 -16.61
N PHE A 18 9.62 7.29 -17.58
CA PHE A 18 10.24 7.59 -18.88
C PHE A 18 11.40 8.60 -18.76
N PHE A 19 11.25 9.63 -17.92
CA PHE A 19 12.28 10.61 -17.53
C PHE A 19 13.30 10.01 -16.54
N GLY A 20 12.94 8.92 -15.85
CA GLY A 20 13.90 8.10 -15.09
C GLY A 20 15.05 7.56 -15.96
N ARG A 21 14.84 7.45 -17.28
CA ARG A 21 15.87 7.12 -18.27
C ARG A 21 17.06 8.09 -18.24
N ASP A 22 16.77 9.40 -18.16
CA ASP A 22 17.82 10.43 -18.14
C ASP A 22 18.48 10.53 -16.77
N ILE A 23 17.74 10.24 -15.68
CA ILE A 23 18.29 10.19 -14.33
C ILE A 23 19.29 9.03 -14.17
N LEU A 24 19.01 7.85 -14.74
CA LEU A 24 19.92 6.70 -14.73
C LEU A 24 21.25 6.97 -15.45
N LEU A 25 21.22 7.73 -16.56
CA LEU A 25 22.44 8.15 -17.27
C LEU A 25 23.23 9.21 -16.49
N HIS A 26 22.57 10.05 -15.70
CA HIS A 26 23.22 11.03 -14.81
C HIS A 26 23.82 10.41 -13.53
N LEU A 27 23.44 9.17 -13.17
CA LEU A 27 23.87 8.46 -11.97
C LEU A 27 25.19 7.68 -12.11
N LYS A 28 25.90 7.79 -13.25
CA LYS A 28 27.17 7.06 -13.53
C LYS A 28 27.08 5.54 -13.31
N GLN A 29 25.90 4.94 -13.51
CA GLN A 29 25.76 3.48 -13.46
C GLN A 29 26.37 2.84 -14.72
N ASP A 30 26.76 1.57 -14.58
CA ASP A 30 27.38 0.80 -15.66
C ASP A 30 26.53 0.86 -16.95
N PRO A 31 27.11 1.24 -18.11
CA PRO A 31 26.39 1.39 -19.37
C PRO A 31 25.62 0.13 -19.79
N GLU A 32 26.08 -1.05 -19.39
CA GLU A 32 25.46 -2.32 -19.73
C GLU A 32 24.17 -2.54 -18.91
N VAL A 33 24.19 -2.21 -17.62
CA VAL A 33 23.01 -2.26 -16.73
C VAL A 33 21.97 -1.22 -17.14
N ALA A 34 22.41 0.00 -17.47
CA ALA A 34 21.50 1.04 -17.96
C ALA A 34 20.83 0.63 -19.29
N ARG A 35 21.58 0.00 -20.22
CA ARG A 35 21.04 -0.46 -21.50
C ARG A 35 20.01 -1.58 -21.35
N LEU A 36 20.20 -2.50 -20.39
CA LEU A 36 19.25 -3.57 -20.08
C LEU A 36 18.03 -3.07 -19.29
N ALA A 37 18.21 -2.10 -18.39
CA ALA A 37 17.13 -1.58 -17.55
C ALA A 37 16.12 -0.71 -18.33
N VAL A 38 16.56 0.03 -19.35
CA VAL A 38 15.68 0.94 -20.14
C VAL A 38 14.47 0.22 -20.76
N PRO A 39 14.61 -0.87 -21.54
CA PRO A 39 13.45 -1.56 -22.12
C PRO A 39 12.54 -2.19 -21.04
N PHE A 40 13.12 -2.67 -19.94
CA PHE A 40 12.35 -3.17 -18.80
C PHE A 40 11.51 -2.06 -18.13
N LEU A 41 12.11 -0.89 -17.89
CA LEU A 41 11.42 0.26 -17.30
C LEU A 41 10.31 0.79 -18.22
N GLN A 42 10.51 0.77 -19.53
CA GLN A 42 9.46 1.13 -20.49
C GLN A 42 8.27 0.16 -20.39
N LEU A 43 8.53 -1.15 -20.43
CA LEU A 43 7.47 -2.17 -20.25
C LEU A 43 6.75 -2.02 -18.91
N MET A 44 7.49 -1.73 -17.84
CA MET A 44 6.91 -1.45 -16.54
C MET A 44 6.02 -0.19 -16.57
N GLY A 45 6.44 0.87 -17.25
CA GLY A 45 5.63 2.08 -17.47
C GLY A 45 4.31 1.79 -18.18
N TRP A 46 4.35 1.03 -19.28
CA TRP A 46 3.14 0.57 -19.97
C TRP A 46 2.25 -0.30 -19.06
N SER A 47 2.86 -1.11 -18.19
CA SER A 47 2.13 -2.00 -17.28
C SER A 47 1.36 -1.28 -16.16
N VAL A 48 1.69 -0.02 -15.87
CA VAL A 48 0.97 0.80 -14.88
C VAL A 48 -0.46 1.09 -15.37
N ILE A 49 -0.66 1.28 -16.67
CA ILE A 49 -1.97 1.63 -17.23
C ILE A 49 -3.01 0.51 -16.98
N PRO A 50 -2.76 -0.76 -17.36
CA PRO A 50 -3.67 -1.87 -17.02
C PRO A 50 -3.84 -2.06 -15.52
N MET A 51 -2.79 -1.84 -14.73
CA MET A 51 -2.84 -1.98 -13.26
C MET A 51 -3.85 -1.00 -12.64
N LEU A 52 -3.80 0.27 -13.05
CA LEU A 52 -4.71 1.29 -12.54
C LEU A 52 -6.15 1.06 -13.01
N LEU A 53 -6.34 0.64 -14.26
CA LEU A 53 -7.65 0.27 -14.78
C LEU A 53 -8.23 -0.93 -14.00
N PHE A 54 -7.43 -1.97 -13.76
CA PHE A 54 -7.83 -3.10 -12.92
C PHE A 54 -8.18 -2.65 -11.50
N MET A 55 -7.37 -1.78 -10.89
CA MET A 55 -7.61 -1.27 -9.54
C MET A 55 -8.90 -0.43 -9.46
N SER A 56 -9.25 0.30 -10.52
CA SER A 56 -10.51 1.05 -10.60
C SER A 56 -11.74 0.12 -10.67
N LEU A 57 -11.69 -0.91 -11.52
CA LEU A 57 -12.75 -1.92 -11.62
C LEU A 57 -12.87 -2.74 -10.34
N LYS A 58 -11.74 -3.09 -9.72
CA LYS A 58 -11.69 -3.78 -8.44
C LYS A 58 -12.35 -2.94 -7.35
N GLN A 59 -12.00 -1.66 -7.22
CA GLN A 59 -12.64 -0.76 -6.24
C GLN A 59 -14.14 -0.61 -6.48
N PHE A 60 -14.59 -0.61 -7.74
CA PHE A 60 -16.01 -0.62 -8.08
C PHE A 60 -16.72 -1.91 -7.60
N ALA A 61 -16.14 -3.08 -7.89
CA ALA A 61 -16.69 -4.36 -7.44
C ALA A 61 -16.66 -4.51 -5.91
N ASP A 62 -15.58 -4.04 -5.28
CA ASP A 62 -15.40 -4.02 -3.84
C ASP A 62 -16.46 -3.11 -3.16
N GLY A 63 -16.77 -1.95 -3.75
CA GLY A 63 -17.82 -1.04 -3.28
C GLY A 63 -19.24 -1.62 -3.35
N LEU A 64 -19.49 -2.62 -4.21
CA LEU A 64 -20.75 -3.37 -4.29
C LEU A 64 -20.77 -4.60 -3.35
N GLU A 65 -19.81 -4.72 -2.44
CA GLU A 65 -19.62 -5.87 -1.55
C GLU A 65 -19.38 -7.20 -2.29
N LYS A 66 -18.97 -7.15 -3.57
CA LYS A 66 -18.65 -8.32 -4.40
C LYS A 66 -17.13 -8.49 -4.57
N THR A 67 -16.43 -8.51 -3.44
CA THR A 67 -14.96 -8.60 -3.35
C THR A 67 -14.39 -9.95 -3.83
N ARG A 68 -15.18 -11.04 -3.75
CA ARG A 68 -14.74 -12.40 -4.09
C ARG A 68 -14.25 -12.53 -5.53
N THR A 69 -14.90 -11.87 -6.47
CA THR A 69 -14.57 -11.94 -7.90
C THR A 69 -13.16 -11.39 -8.17
N ALA A 70 -12.86 -10.19 -7.66
CA ALA A 70 -11.55 -9.58 -7.86
C ALA A 70 -10.44 -10.36 -7.12
N MET A 71 -10.75 -10.94 -5.96
CA MET A 71 -9.82 -11.81 -5.23
C MET A 71 -9.44 -13.05 -6.06
N ILE A 72 -10.41 -13.79 -6.61
CA ILE A 72 -10.15 -14.99 -7.41
C ILE A 72 -9.25 -14.67 -8.60
N ILE A 73 -9.53 -13.57 -9.32
CA ILE A 73 -8.72 -13.13 -10.46
C ILE A 73 -7.29 -12.79 -10.03
N THR A 74 -7.12 -12.11 -8.88
CA THR A 74 -5.78 -11.77 -8.36
C THR A 74 -5.01 -13.03 -7.96
N VAL A 75 -5.67 -13.98 -7.30
CA VAL A 75 -5.06 -15.26 -6.88
C VAL A 75 -4.66 -16.11 -8.08
N ILE A 76 -5.45 -16.15 -9.15
CA ILE A 76 -5.11 -16.83 -10.41
C ILE A 76 -4.02 -16.07 -11.19
N GLY A 77 -3.98 -14.75 -11.06
CA GLY A 77 -2.97 -13.90 -11.68
C GLY A 77 -1.55 -14.22 -11.22
N VAL A 78 -1.36 -14.61 -9.94
CA VAL A 78 -0.03 -14.98 -9.40
C VAL A 78 0.59 -16.20 -10.10
N PRO A 79 -0.04 -17.40 -10.14
CA PRO A 79 0.52 -18.55 -10.82
C PRO A 79 0.63 -18.33 -12.33
N LEU A 80 -0.29 -17.57 -12.94
CA LEU A 80 -0.15 -17.16 -14.34
C LEU A 80 1.11 -16.31 -14.56
N ASN A 81 1.40 -15.37 -13.65
CA ASN A 81 2.61 -14.56 -13.69
C ASN A 81 3.86 -15.43 -13.53
N VAL A 82 3.86 -16.37 -12.58
CA VAL A 82 4.97 -17.31 -12.38
C VAL A 82 5.21 -18.16 -13.64
N PHE A 83 4.14 -18.68 -14.23
CA PHE A 83 4.21 -19.46 -15.48
C PHE A 83 4.75 -18.63 -16.64
N LEU A 84 4.28 -17.40 -16.82
CA LEU A 84 4.77 -16.50 -17.88
C LEU A 84 6.22 -16.09 -17.66
N ASN A 85 6.63 -15.84 -16.41
CA ASN A 85 8.04 -15.59 -16.08
C ASN A 85 8.89 -16.83 -16.40
N TRP A 86 8.44 -18.02 -16.02
CA TRP A 86 9.15 -19.25 -16.33
C TRP A 86 9.32 -19.46 -17.84
N LEU A 87 8.30 -19.13 -18.64
CA LEU A 87 8.35 -19.25 -20.09
C LEU A 87 9.25 -18.18 -20.75
N LEU A 88 9.08 -16.91 -20.39
CA LEU A 88 9.73 -15.77 -21.06
C LEU A 88 11.15 -15.47 -20.57
N ILE A 89 11.46 -15.77 -19.31
CA ILE A 89 12.80 -15.57 -18.75
C ILE A 89 13.72 -16.70 -19.22
N PHE A 90 13.31 -17.96 -19.06
CA PHE A 90 14.16 -19.13 -19.35
C PHE A 90 14.11 -19.59 -20.81
N GLY A 91 13.17 -19.05 -21.61
CA GLY A 91 13.00 -19.42 -23.02
C GLY A 91 12.57 -20.87 -23.22
N ASN A 92 11.89 -21.45 -22.22
CA ASN A 92 11.43 -22.83 -22.33
C ASN A 92 10.31 -22.93 -23.37
N TRP A 93 10.24 -24.09 -24.04
CA TRP A 93 9.25 -24.37 -25.10
C TRP A 93 9.45 -23.64 -26.45
N GLY A 94 10.71 -23.28 -26.78
CA GLY A 94 11.06 -22.72 -28.09
C GLY A 94 10.95 -21.20 -28.21
N PHE A 95 10.71 -20.50 -27.10
CA PHE A 95 10.72 -19.04 -27.04
C PHE A 95 12.15 -18.49 -26.83
N PRO A 96 12.49 -17.32 -27.40
CA PRO A 96 13.79 -16.68 -27.16
C PRO A 96 13.93 -16.29 -25.68
N ARG A 97 15.13 -16.47 -25.12
CA ARG A 97 15.48 -16.06 -23.75
C ARG A 97 15.52 -14.55 -23.67
N LEU A 98 14.45 -13.94 -23.15
CA LEU A 98 14.32 -12.48 -23.02
C LEU A 98 14.79 -11.96 -21.65
N GLU A 99 15.20 -12.86 -20.75
CA GLU A 99 15.76 -12.55 -19.43
C GLU A 99 14.98 -11.43 -18.71
N LEU A 100 15.63 -10.29 -18.42
CA LEU A 100 15.04 -9.13 -17.75
C LEU A 100 13.82 -8.57 -18.50
N VAL A 101 13.90 -8.48 -19.83
CA VAL A 101 12.81 -7.98 -20.69
C VAL A 101 11.62 -8.95 -20.66
N GLY A 102 11.89 -10.26 -20.56
CA GLY A 102 10.89 -11.30 -20.41
C GLY A 102 10.04 -11.13 -19.15
N ALA A 103 10.66 -10.75 -18.03
CA ALA A 103 9.95 -10.45 -16.78
C ALA A 103 9.00 -9.23 -16.91
N GLY A 104 9.42 -8.22 -17.67
CA GLY A 104 8.60 -7.05 -17.99
C GLY A 104 7.36 -7.42 -18.80
N TRP A 105 7.52 -8.24 -19.85
CA TRP A 105 6.42 -8.76 -20.66
C TRP A 105 5.48 -9.66 -19.87
N ALA A 106 6.02 -10.58 -19.05
CA ALA A 106 5.21 -11.46 -18.21
C ALA A 106 4.28 -10.66 -17.30
N THR A 107 4.82 -9.61 -16.66
CA THR A 107 4.06 -8.72 -15.78
C THR A 107 3.01 -7.91 -16.54
N LEU A 108 3.37 -7.34 -17.69
CA LEU A 108 2.44 -6.60 -18.54
C LEU A 108 1.26 -7.47 -18.98
N ILE A 109 1.55 -8.65 -19.54
CA ILE A 109 0.55 -9.59 -20.03
C ILE A 109 -0.38 -10.02 -18.89
N THR A 110 0.20 -10.38 -17.73
CA THR A 110 -0.60 -10.76 -16.56
C THR A 110 -1.55 -9.63 -16.14
N ARG A 111 -1.06 -8.39 -16.06
CA ARG A 111 -1.89 -7.22 -15.67
C ARG A 111 -2.98 -6.92 -16.69
N VAL A 112 -2.69 -7.06 -17.98
CA VAL A 112 -3.69 -6.91 -19.06
C VAL A 112 -4.75 -8.01 -18.96
N LEU A 113 -4.36 -9.26 -18.71
CA LEU A 113 -5.29 -10.38 -18.55
C LEU A 113 -6.15 -10.24 -17.29
N MET A 114 -5.58 -9.79 -16.17
CA MET A 114 -6.34 -9.47 -14.96
C MET A 114 -7.36 -8.36 -15.20
N PHE A 115 -6.97 -7.29 -15.90
CA PHE A 115 -7.88 -6.22 -16.30
C PHE A 115 -9.00 -6.73 -17.22
N ALA A 116 -8.65 -7.45 -18.29
CA ALA A 116 -9.60 -7.95 -19.28
C ALA A 116 -10.59 -8.94 -18.66
N SER A 117 -10.11 -9.88 -17.83
CA SER A 117 -10.96 -10.86 -17.14
C SER A 117 -11.95 -10.19 -16.17
N LEU A 118 -11.49 -9.24 -15.35
CA LEU A 118 -12.38 -8.51 -14.45
C LEU A 118 -13.38 -7.65 -15.22
N GLY A 119 -12.94 -7.00 -16.30
CA GLY A 119 -13.80 -6.24 -17.20
C GLY A 119 -14.88 -7.12 -17.85
N ALA A 120 -14.52 -8.30 -18.34
CA ALA A 120 -15.45 -9.26 -18.93
C ALA A 120 -16.49 -9.74 -17.90
N VAL A 121 -16.06 -10.08 -16.67
CA VAL A 121 -16.99 -10.50 -15.61
C VAL A 121 -17.96 -9.38 -15.25
N ILE A 122 -17.51 -8.13 -15.14
CA ILE A 122 -18.39 -6.99 -14.85
C ILE A 122 -19.39 -6.74 -15.99
N LEU A 123 -18.99 -6.95 -17.24
CA LEU A 123 -19.86 -6.74 -18.40
C LEU A 123 -20.88 -7.87 -18.62
N TRP A 124 -20.53 -9.11 -18.30
CA TRP A 124 -21.38 -10.28 -18.58
C TRP A 124 -22.20 -10.76 -17.39
N HIS A 125 -21.78 -10.49 -16.16
CA HIS A 125 -22.46 -11.05 -15.00
C HIS A 125 -23.75 -10.26 -14.65
N PRO A 126 -24.90 -10.95 -14.47
CA PRO A 126 -26.22 -10.30 -14.36
C PRO A 126 -26.35 -9.34 -13.17
N VAL A 127 -25.60 -9.58 -12.09
CA VAL A 127 -25.56 -8.72 -10.90
C VAL A 127 -25.05 -7.30 -11.20
N PHE A 128 -24.14 -7.15 -12.17
CA PHE A 128 -23.59 -5.85 -12.54
C PHE A 128 -24.37 -5.18 -13.68
N ASN A 129 -25.24 -5.92 -14.36
CA ASN A 129 -25.96 -5.45 -15.55
C ASN A 129 -26.85 -4.23 -15.27
N ARG A 130 -27.43 -4.14 -14.06
CA ARG A 130 -28.21 -2.96 -13.61
C ARG A 130 -27.37 -1.68 -13.51
N TYR A 131 -26.09 -1.80 -13.18
CA TYR A 131 -25.16 -0.68 -13.08
C TYR A 131 -24.49 -0.36 -14.43
N VAL A 132 -24.22 -1.39 -15.24
CA VAL A 132 -23.67 -1.26 -16.59
C VAL A 132 -24.71 -0.70 -17.58
N ALA A 133 -26.01 -0.93 -17.37
CA ALA A 133 -27.09 -0.37 -18.21
C ALA A 133 -27.10 1.17 -18.25
N VAL A 134 -26.56 1.84 -17.22
CA VAL A 134 -26.44 3.31 -17.15
C VAL A 134 -25.37 3.85 -18.13
N ARG A 135 -24.51 2.98 -18.69
CA ARG A 135 -23.41 3.31 -19.63
C ARG A 135 -23.87 4.03 -20.89
N LYS A 136 -25.09 3.76 -21.39
CA LYS A 136 -25.58 4.37 -22.64
C LYS A 136 -25.92 5.86 -22.52
N ASN A 137 -26.14 6.40 -21.32
CA ASN A 137 -26.70 7.75 -21.15
C ASN A 137 -25.88 8.70 -20.24
N GLN A 138 -24.76 8.26 -19.64
CA GLN A 138 -23.98 9.04 -18.65
C GLN A 138 -22.49 9.20 -18.99
N TRP A 139 -22.12 9.24 -20.28
CA TRP A 139 -20.76 9.65 -20.71
C TRP A 139 -20.49 11.16 -20.58
N LYS A 140 -21.29 11.89 -19.78
CA LYS A 140 -21.05 13.29 -19.45
C LYS A 140 -20.26 13.36 -18.16
N LEU A 141 -18.98 13.74 -18.26
CA LEU A 141 -18.11 13.99 -17.12
C LEU A 141 -18.70 15.15 -16.29
N ARG A 142 -19.32 14.83 -15.14
CA ARG A 142 -19.84 15.86 -14.24
C ARG A 142 -18.69 16.40 -13.39
N TRP A 143 -18.42 17.68 -13.51
CA TRP A 143 -17.39 18.36 -12.71
C TRP A 143 -17.59 18.18 -11.21
N GLN A 144 -18.85 18.17 -10.74
CA GLN A 144 -19.20 17.93 -9.35
C GLN A 144 -18.71 16.55 -8.86
N THR A 145 -18.98 15.48 -9.60
CA THR A 145 -18.54 14.12 -9.27
C THR A 145 -17.01 13.99 -9.31
N MET A 146 -16.36 14.64 -10.28
CA MET A 146 -14.90 14.69 -10.34
C MET A 146 -14.30 15.39 -9.12
N ARG A 147 -14.87 16.53 -8.71
CA ARG A 147 -14.43 17.28 -7.54
C ARG A 147 -14.61 16.48 -6.25
N GLU A 148 -15.70 15.73 -6.11
CA GLU A 148 -15.90 14.83 -4.97
C GLU A 148 -14.87 13.69 -4.94
N LEU A 149 -14.61 13.06 -6.09
CA LEU A 149 -13.57 12.02 -6.19
C LEU A 149 -12.19 12.57 -5.82
N LEU A 150 -11.82 13.74 -6.33
CA LEU A 150 -10.54 14.39 -6.01
C LEU A 150 -10.47 14.81 -4.54
N HIS A 151 -11.58 15.26 -3.96
CA HIS A 151 -11.63 15.64 -2.54
C HIS A 151 -11.38 14.47 -1.59
N ILE A 152 -11.75 13.25 -1.98
CA ILE A 152 -11.52 12.04 -1.18
C ILE A 152 -10.18 11.39 -1.54
N GLY A 153 -9.89 11.29 -2.84
CA GLY A 153 -8.73 10.61 -3.39
C GLY A 153 -7.41 11.33 -3.09
N VAL A 154 -7.34 12.64 -3.28
CA VAL A 154 -6.09 13.41 -3.06
C VAL A 154 -5.64 13.37 -1.60
N PRO A 155 -6.50 13.59 -0.59
CA PRO A 155 -6.06 13.46 0.80
C PRO A 155 -5.72 12.03 1.19
N SER A 156 -6.41 11.02 0.63
CA SER A 156 -6.12 9.61 0.89
C SER A 156 -4.78 9.17 0.30
N SER A 157 -4.44 9.64 -0.92
CA SER A 157 -3.14 9.36 -1.51
C SER A 157 -2.02 10.11 -0.79
N LEU A 158 -2.27 11.37 -0.38
CA LEU A 158 -1.32 12.15 0.41
C LEU A 158 -1.04 11.49 1.77
N GLN A 159 -2.06 10.93 2.42
CA GLN A 159 -1.92 10.19 3.68
C GLN A 159 -0.95 9.02 3.55
N ILE A 160 -1.18 8.14 2.58
CA ILE A 160 -0.31 6.97 2.33
C ILE A 160 1.08 7.42 1.84
N GLY A 161 1.15 8.46 1.01
CA GLY A 161 2.40 9.02 0.53
C GLY A 161 3.26 9.64 1.64
N MET A 162 2.64 10.31 2.62
CA MET A 162 3.35 10.87 3.78
C MET A 162 3.90 9.80 4.70
N GLU A 163 3.17 8.71 4.88
CA GLU A 163 3.59 7.53 5.64
C GLU A 163 4.75 6.82 4.94
N GLY A 164 4.62 6.50 3.65
CA GLY A 164 5.71 5.92 2.85
C GLY A 164 6.95 6.81 2.78
N GLY A 165 6.75 8.14 2.66
CA GLY A 165 7.84 9.12 2.69
C GLY A 165 8.57 9.14 4.03
N ALA A 166 7.85 9.02 5.16
CA ALA A 166 8.45 8.95 6.48
C ALA A 166 9.31 7.69 6.67
N PHE A 167 8.86 6.53 6.15
CA PHE A 167 9.66 5.30 6.12
C PHE A 167 10.92 5.44 5.26
N ALA A 168 10.79 6.05 4.07
CA ALA A 168 11.93 6.26 3.18
C ALA A 168 12.99 7.20 3.80
N VAL A 169 12.58 8.34 4.35
CA VAL A 169 13.49 9.28 5.03
C VAL A 169 14.18 8.61 6.22
N SER A 170 13.43 7.84 7.01
CA SER A 170 14.01 7.15 8.17
C SER A 170 15.00 6.06 7.77
N GLY A 171 14.73 5.34 6.66
CA GLY A 171 15.69 4.41 6.07
C GLY A 171 16.98 5.09 5.62
N ILE A 172 16.90 6.31 5.07
CA ILE A 172 18.09 7.10 4.73
C ILE A 172 18.87 7.49 6.00
N ILE A 173 18.18 7.92 7.05
CA ILE A 173 18.82 8.28 8.32
C ILE A 173 19.51 7.07 8.95
N ILE A 174 18.86 5.90 9.00
CA ILE A 174 19.48 4.65 9.50
C ILE A 174 20.73 4.29 8.67
N GLY A 175 20.70 4.55 7.36
CA GLY A 175 21.83 4.28 6.47
C GLY A 175 23.06 5.14 6.77
N THR A 176 22.88 6.31 7.37
CA THR A 176 24.00 7.14 7.84
C THR A 176 24.61 6.63 9.15
N ILE A 177 23.90 5.78 9.90
CA ILE A 177 24.38 5.21 11.16
C ILE A 177 25.35 4.05 10.89
N GLY A 178 24.96 3.12 10.01
CA GLY A 178 25.80 1.98 9.66
C GLY A 178 25.14 0.98 8.72
N ALA A 179 25.96 0.21 8.01
CA ALA A 179 25.49 -0.78 7.03
C ALA A 179 24.78 -1.98 7.71
N THR A 180 25.23 -2.37 8.90
CA THR A 180 24.63 -3.44 9.71
C THR A 180 23.22 -3.08 10.18
N GLU A 181 23.03 -1.83 10.60
CA GLU A 181 21.77 -1.24 11.06
C GLU A 181 20.79 -1.08 9.89
N GLN A 182 21.29 -0.63 8.73
CA GLN A 182 20.54 -0.55 7.48
C GLN A 182 19.99 -1.92 7.08
N ALA A 183 20.83 -2.95 7.07
CA ALA A 183 20.43 -4.32 6.73
C ALA A 183 19.38 -4.85 7.72
N ALA A 184 19.61 -4.68 9.02
CA ALA A 184 18.66 -5.10 10.05
C ALA A 184 17.31 -4.36 9.92
N HIS A 185 17.32 -3.06 9.60
CA HIS A 185 16.11 -2.28 9.36
C HIS A 185 15.32 -2.78 8.15
N GLN A 186 15.99 -3.11 7.03
CA GLN A 186 15.32 -3.64 5.84
C GLN A 186 14.64 -5.00 6.09
N ILE A 187 15.29 -5.88 6.86
CA ILE A 187 14.68 -7.15 7.29
C ILE A 187 13.41 -6.87 8.11
N ALA A 188 13.52 -6.02 9.14
CA ALA A 188 12.39 -5.67 9.99
C ALA A 188 11.25 -5.00 9.21
N LEU A 189 11.57 -4.09 8.29
CA LEU A 189 10.60 -3.39 7.44
C LEU A 189 9.89 -4.35 6.47
N THR A 190 10.61 -5.34 5.92
CA THR A 190 10.02 -6.36 5.04
C THR A 190 9.03 -7.23 5.80
N CYS A 191 9.41 -7.69 7.00
CA CYS A 191 8.51 -8.42 7.89
C CYS A 191 7.27 -7.58 8.26
N ALA A 192 7.46 -6.33 8.66
CA ALA A 192 6.37 -5.42 9.00
C ALA A 192 5.46 -5.09 7.81
N SER A 193 6.01 -4.97 6.60
CA SER A 193 5.24 -4.72 5.38
C SER A 193 4.28 -5.88 5.09
N PHE A 194 4.72 -7.12 5.31
CA PHE A 194 3.88 -8.30 5.10
C PHE A 194 2.65 -8.30 6.01
N THR A 195 2.82 -8.04 7.31
CA THR A 195 1.72 -7.93 8.29
C THR A 195 0.86 -6.68 8.06
N PHE A 196 1.46 -5.58 7.59
CA PHE A 196 0.73 -4.37 7.21
C PHE A 196 -0.24 -4.62 6.04
N MET A 197 0.14 -5.41 5.03
CA MET A 197 -0.75 -5.71 3.89
C MET A 197 -2.06 -6.38 4.33
N ALA A 198 -2.00 -7.26 5.34
CA ALA A 198 -3.19 -7.88 5.91
C ALA A 198 -4.04 -6.88 6.72
N SER A 199 -3.40 -5.99 7.49
CA SER A 199 -4.10 -4.88 8.17
C SER A 199 -4.79 -3.94 7.19
N MET A 200 -4.14 -3.62 6.08
CA MET A 200 -4.71 -2.84 4.98
C MET A 200 -5.92 -3.54 4.35
N GLY A 201 -5.89 -4.87 4.21
CA GLY A 201 -7.04 -5.66 3.79
C GLY A 201 -8.26 -5.49 4.71
N LEU A 202 -8.04 -5.59 6.03
CA LEU A 202 -9.07 -5.34 7.04
C LEU A 202 -9.60 -3.90 6.97
N ALA A 203 -8.71 -2.91 6.83
CA ALA A 203 -9.07 -1.50 6.71
C ALA A 203 -9.95 -1.22 5.49
N GLN A 204 -9.65 -1.82 4.34
CA GLN A 204 -10.46 -1.68 3.12
C GLN A 204 -11.84 -2.33 3.29
N GLY A 205 -11.91 -3.51 3.89
CA GLY A 205 -13.19 -4.16 4.23
C GLY A 205 -14.04 -3.31 5.19
N ALA A 206 -13.40 -2.73 6.21
CA ALA A 206 -14.03 -1.82 7.16
C ALA A 206 -14.60 -0.58 6.45
N SER A 207 -13.80 0.03 5.58
CA SER A 207 -14.17 1.22 4.80
C SER A 207 -15.41 0.95 3.94
N ILE A 208 -15.48 -0.20 3.26
CA ILE A 208 -16.61 -0.57 2.40
C ILE A 208 -17.89 -0.74 3.24
N ARG A 209 -17.83 -1.53 4.31
CA ARG A 209 -19.00 -1.79 5.17
C ARG A 209 -19.51 -0.53 5.85
N VAL A 210 -18.60 0.31 6.36
CA VAL A 210 -18.97 1.61 6.94
C VAL A 210 -19.53 2.56 5.89
N SER A 211 -18.95 2.61 4.68
CA SER A 211 -19.49 3.44 3.59
C SER A 211 -20.91 3.03 3.22
N ASN A 212 -21.23 1.73 3.19
CA ASN A 212 -22.58 1.24 2.91
C ASN A 212 -23.56 1.60 4.05
N ALA A 213 -23.15 1.42 5.31
CA ALA A 213 -23.95 1.81 6.48
C ALA A 213 -24.17 3.34 6.56
N PHE A 214 -23.17 4.13 6.17
CA PHE A 214 -23.26 5.57 6.04
C PHE A 214 -24.25 5.98 4.95
N GLY A 215 -24.25 5.28 3.81
CA GLY A 215 -25.23 5.48 2.73
C GLY A 215 -26.68 5.21 3.15
N THR A 216 -26.91 4.23 4.02
CA THR A 216 -28.24 3.90 4.57
C THR A 216 -28.62 4.72 5.81
N ARG A 217 -27.76 5.66 6.25
CA ARG A 217 -27.93 6.51 7.46
C ARG A 217 -28.19 5.72 8.75
N ASN A 218 -27.73 4.48 8.83
CA ASN A 218 -27.96 3.61 9.98
C ASN A 218 -26.84 3.78 11.03
N ARG A 219 -27.02 4.75 11.95
CA ARG A 219 -26.06 5.08 13.02
C ARG A 219 -25.59 3.89 13.86
N PRO A 220 -26.48 3.05 14.43
CA PRO A 220 -26.03 1.92 15.27
C PRO A 220 -25.21 0.92 14.46
N MET A 221 -25.50 0.74 13.16
CA MET A 221 -24.72 -0.13 12.29
C MET A 221 -23.31 0.42 12.05
N ILE A 222 -23.14 1.73 11.86
CA ILE A 222 -21.82 2.38 11.72
C ILE A 222 -20.98 2.16 12.98
N LEU A 223 -21.57 2.37 14.17
CA LEU A 223 -20.89 2.15 15.45
C LEU A 223 -20.51 0.68 15.67
N ALA A 224 -21.41 -0.25 15.34
CA ALA A 224 -21.18 -1.68 15.48
C ALA A 224 -20.05 -2.16 14.57
N ILE A 225 -20.07 -1.76 13.29
CA ILE A 225 -19.00 -2.09 12.33
C ILE A 225 -17.68 -1.48 12.79
N GLY A 226 -17.67 -0.21 13.19
CA GLY A 226 -16.45 0.45 13.62
C GLY A 226 -15.82 -0.20 14.86
N LYS A 227 -16.62 -0.46 15.90
CA LYS A 227 -16.15 -1.15 17.11
C LYS A 227 -15.66 -2.57 16.81
N SER A 228 -16.46 -3.35 16.08
CA SER A 228 -16.09 -4.72 15.71
C SER A 228 -14.78 -4.74 14.93
N THR A 229 -14.63 -3.87 13.93
CA THR A 229 -13.42 -3.86 13.10
C THR A 229 -12.19 -3.38 13.87
N LEU A 230 -12.33 -2.39 14.77
CA LEU A 230 -11.22 -1.95 15.64
C LEU A 230 -10.78 -3.06 16.60
N ILE A 231 -11.72 -3.81 17.19
CA ILE A 231 -11.40 -4.95 18.06
C ILE A 231 -10.70 -6.04 17.25
N THR A 232 -11.21 -6.40 16.07
CA THR A 232 -10.56 -7.38 15.18
C THR A 232 -9.16 -6.92 14.78
N GLY A 233 -8.98 -5.62 14.49
CA GLY A 233 -7.68 -5.02 14.18
C GLY A 233 -6.67 -5.09 15.31
N LEU A 234 -7.14 -4.85 16.54
CA LEU A 234 -6.31 -4.94 17.74
C LEU A 234 -5.93 -6.39 18.03
N LEU A 235 -6.87 -7.32 17.94
CA LEU A 235 -6.59 -8.76 18.09
C LEU A 235 -5.62 -9.27 17.03
N TYR A 236 -5.78 -8.83 15.77
CA TYR A 236 -4.86 -9.13 14.69
C TYR A 236 -3.45 -8.57 14.97
N GLY A 237 -3.36 -7.29 15.35
CA GLY A 237 -2.10 -6.66 15.70
C GLY A 237 -1.40 -7.36 16.87
N LEU A 238 -2.17 -7.79 17.88
CA LEU A 238 -1.64 -8.54 19.03
C LEU A 238 -1.12 -9.93 18.60
N CYS A 239 -1.84 -10.62 17.73
CA CYS A 239 -1.41 -11.91 17.17
C CYS A 239 -0.13 -11.78 16.34
N CYS A 240 0.01 -10.73 15.53
CA CYS A 240 1.24 -10.47 14.79
C CYS A 240 2.39 -10.08 15.73
N ALA A 241 2.11 -9.30 16.78
CA ALA A 241 3.10 -8.93 17.78
C ALA A 241 3.65 -10.14 18.53
N THR A 242 2.77 -11.07 18.96
CA THR A 242 3.22 -12.32 19.60
C THR A 242 4.02 -13.19 18.64
N MET A 243 3.59 -13.27 17.37
CA MET A 243 4.33 -13.98 16.32
C MET A 243 5.75 -13.41 16.15
N PHE A 244 5.91 -12.08 16.06
CA PHE A 244 7.23 -11.45 15.94
C PHE A 244 8.12 -11.66 17.16
N ILE A 245 7.56 -11.65 18.38
CA ILE A 245 8.34 -11.92 19.60
C ILE A 245 8.84 -13.37 19.63
N LEU A 246 7.98 -14.34 19.27
CA LEU A 246 8.34 -15.76 19.25
C LEU A 246 9.35 -16.09 18.14
N LEU A 247 9.17 -15.51 16.96
CA LEU A 247 10.00 -15.78 15.78
C LEU A 247 11.19 -14.81 15.63
N ARG A 248 11.47 -13.97 16.63
CA ARG A 248 12.52 -12.93 16.57
C ARG A 248 13.91 -13.44 16.19
N ASN A 249 14.22 -14.70 16.53
CA ASN A 249 15.52 -15.33 16.28
C ASN A 249 15.54 -16.16 14.99
N ILE A 250 14.38 -16.51 14.43
CA ILE A 250 14.24 -17.41 13.28
C ILE A 250 13.98 -16.62 11.99
N LEU A 251 13.23 -15.52 12.07
CA LEU A 251 12.96 -14.69 10.89
C LEU A 251 14.24 -14.06 10.32
N PRO A 252 15.15 -13.45 11.11
CA PRO A 252 16.33 -12.83 10.54
C PRO A 252 17.30 -13.82 9.89
N THR A 253 17.39 -15.05 10.39
CA THR A 253 18.27 -16.10 9.83
C THR A 253 17.84 -16.55 8.44
N ALA A 254 16.59 -16.29 8.02
CA ALA A 254 16.14 -16.57 6.66
C ALA A 254 16.61 -15.53 5.63
N PHE A 255 17.05 -14.35 6.08
CA PHE A 255 17.43 -13.23 5.20
C PHE A 255 18.95 -12.99 5.17
N ASN A 256 19.67 -13.32 6.26
CA ASN A 256 21.10 -13.06 6.35
C ASN A 256 21.77 -14.05 7.31
N ASP A 257 23.01 -14.45 6.98
CA ASP A 257 23.83 -15.37 7.76
C ASP A 257 24.78 -14.65 8.76
N ASP A 258 24.90 -13.31 8.68
CA ASP A 258 25.75 -12.53 9.58
C ASP A 258 25.10 -12.39 10.97
N GLY A 259 25.77 -12.95 11.98
CA GLY A 259 25.33 -12.96 13.38
C GLY A 259 25.11 -11.57 13.97
N ASN A 260 25.85 -10.54 13.54
CA ASN A 260 25.67 -9.18 14.02
C ASN A 260 24.37 -8.56 13.49
N VAL A 261 24.05 -8.80 12.20
CA VAL A 261 22.81 -8.34 11.58
C VAL A 261 21.61 -9.07 12.19
N ILE A 262 21.70 -10.38 12.41
CA ILE A 262 20.65 -11.17 13.07
C ILE A 262 20.35 -10.64 14.47
N ARG A 263 21.39 -10.36 15.27
CA ARG A 263 21.21 -9.84 16.63
C ARG A 263 20.51 -8.49 16.62
N MET A 264 20.93 -7.57 15.75
CA MET A 264 20.30 -6.26 15.64
C MET A 264 18.87 -6.36 15.10
N ALA A 265 18.63 -7.18 14.09
CA ALA A 265 17.31 -7.44 13.54
C ALA A 265 16.36 -8.04 14.59
N SER A 266 16.83 -8.94 15.45
CA SER A 266 16.02 -9.52 16.53
C SER A 266 15.53 -8.46 17.53
N LEU A 267 16.37 -7.45 17.83
CA LEU A 267 16.00 -6.33 18.69
C LEU A 267 14.98 -5.42 17.99
N LEU A 268 15.19 -5.14 16.71
CA LEU A 268 14.25 -4.35 15.90
C LEU A 268 12.90 -5.07 15.73
N LEU A 269 12.87 -6.41 15.65
CA LEU A 269 11.62 -7.18 15.58
C LEU A 269 10.78 -7.06 16.87
N VAL A 270 11.40 -6.91 18.03
CA VAL A 270 10.66 -6.63 19.28
C VAL A 270 10.01 -5.26 19.23
N LEU A 271 10.70 -4.25 18.70
CA LEU A 271 10.11 -2.93 18.46
C LEU A 271 9.02 -2.98 17.38
N ALA A 272 9.23 -3.77 16.33
CA ALA A 272 8.26 -4.02 15.27
C ALA A 272 6.98 -4.68 15.80
N ALA A 273 7.07 -5.51 16.85
CA ALA A 273 5.90 -6.10 17.49
C ALA A 273 5.00 -5.03 18.13
N ILE A 274 5.59 -4.06 18.86
CA ILE A 274 4.83 -2.95 19.46
C ILE A 274 4.27 -2.02 18.36
N PHE A 275 5.09 -1.77 17.34
CA PHE A 275 4.71 -1.03 16.16
C PHE A 275 3.47 -1.63 15.50
N GLN A 276 3.40 -2.96 15.35
CA GLN A 276 2.32 -3.65 14.64
C GLN A 276 0.94 -3.44 15.26
N ILE A 277 0.86 -3.32 16.59
CA ILE A 277 -0.40 -3.07 17.32
C ILE A 277 -0.94 -1.67 16.99
N SER A 278 -0.04 -0.68 17.01
CA SER A 278 -0.41 0.71 16.72
C SER A 278 -0.73 0.90 15.24
N ASP A 279 0.07 0.27 14.38
CA ASP A 279 -0.04 0.29 12.92
C ASP A 279 -1.35 -0.35 12.42
N SER A 280 -1.70 -1.54 12.90
CA SER A 280 -2.97 -2.19 12.52
C SER A 280 -4.19 -1.34 12.89
N THR A 281 -4.15 -0.74 14.08
CA THR A 281 -5.24 0.10 14.59
C THR A 281 -5.32 1.43 13.83
N GLN A 282 -4.18 2.04 13.51
CA GLN A 282 -4.09 3.25 12.68
C GLN A 282 -4.68 2.99 11.30
N ALA A 283 -4.25 1.92 10.63
CA ALA A 283 -4.67 1.60 9.26
C ALA A 283 -6.19 1.40 9.18
N ILE A 284 -6.75 0.66 10.15
CA ILE A 284 -8.20 0.44 10.24
C ILE A 284 -8.92 1.74 10.59
N GLY A 285 -8.41 2.54 11.52
CA GLY A 285 -8.97 3.86 11.84
C GLY A 285 -9.02 4.78 10.62
N ALA A 286 -7.94 4.83 9.83
CA ALA A 286 -7.88 5.56 8.58
C ALA A 286 -8.90 5.04 7.55
N GLY A 287 -9.05 3.72 7.42
CA GLY A 287 -10.06 3.09 6.55
C GLY A 287 -11.49 3.42 6.97
N LEU A 288 -11.79 3.38 8.27
CA LEU A 288 -13.11 3.74 8.81
C LEU A 288 -13.47 5.20 8.52
N MET A 289 -12.51 6.12 8.72
CA MET A 289 -12.67 7.55 8.43
C MET A 289 -12.88 7.82 6.93
N ARG A 290 -12.17 7.08 6.07
CA ARG A 290 -12.37 7.09 4.62
C ARG A 290 -13.77 6.64 4.23
N GLY A 291 -14.30 5.61 4.91
CA GLY A 291 -15.66 5.11 4.72
C GLY A 291 -16.76 6.13 5.00
N ILE A 292 -16.58 6.99 6.01
CA ILE A 292 -17.53 8.09 6.32
C ILE A 292 -17.25 9.40 5.54
N LYS A 293 -16.35 9.36 4.55
CA LYS A 293 -15.93 10.50 3.71
C LYS A 293 -15.20 11.63 4.45
N ASP A 294 -14.71 11.40 5.67
CA ASP A 294 -13.93 12.39 6.43
C ASP A 294 -12.44 12.08 6.36
N VAL A 295 -11.77 12.53 5.29
CA VAL A 295 -10.36 12.21 5.01
C VAL A 295 -9.38 13.33 5.32
N LYS A 296 -9.80 14.60 5.26
CA LYS A 296 -8.88 15.74 5.37
C LYS A 296 -8.19 15.85 6.71
N VAL A 297 -8.98 15.74 7.80
CA VAL A 297 -8.42 15.89 9.14
C VAL A 297 -7.53 14.69 9.51
N PRO A 298 -7.90 13.43 9.23
CA PRO A 298 -6.98 12.30 9.33
C PRO A 298 -5.64 12.52 8.61
N THR A 299 -5.64 12.99 7.36
CA THR A 299 -4.41 13.22 6.60
C THR A 299 -3.49 14.22 7.30
N ILE A 300 -4.02 15.36 7.76
CA ILE A 300 -3.22 16.38 8.46
C ILE A 300 -2.67 15.84 9.78
N LEU A 301 -3.47 15.09 10.54
CA LEU A 301 -3.04 14.52 11.82
C LEU A 301 -1.90 13.50 11.63
N ILE A 302 -2.03 12.63 10.63
CA ILE A 302 -0.99 11.64 10.30
C ILE A 302 0.28 12.33 9.81
N ALA A 303 0.15 13.39 9.01
CA ALA A 303 1.28 14.21 8.60
C ALA A 303 2.05 14.75 9.81
N ILE A 304 1.34 15.37 10.75
CA ILE A 304 1.94 15.93 11.97
C ILE A 304 2.56 14.82 12.82
N ALA A 305 1.85 13.72 13.02
CA ALA A 305 2.32 12.64 13.88
C ALA A 305 3.59 11.97 13.35
N TYR A 306 3.72 11.76 12.03
CA TYR A 306 4.94 11.20 11.46
C TYR A 306 6.07 12.22 11.30
N TRP A 307 5.77 13.39 10.71
CA TRP A 307 6.81 14.34 10.32
C TRP A 307 7.24 15.30 11.43
N VAL A 308 6.32 15.70 12.31
CA VAL A 308 6.62 16.65 13.39
C VAL A 308 6.98 15.94 14.68
N ILE A 309 6.35 14.79 14.95
CA ILE A 309 6.59 14.04 16.19
C ILE A 309 7.54 12.87 15.94
N GLY A 310 7.19 11.96 15.02
CA GLY A 310 7.90 10.70 14.82
C GLY A 310 9.35 10.86 14.39
N ILE A 311 9.61 11.57 13.28
CA ILE A 311 10.96 11.74 12.73
C ILE A 311 11.87 12.55 13.67
N PRO A 312 11.47 13.72 14.20
CA PRO A 312 12.34 14.48 15.09
C PRO A 312 12.62 13.74 16.40
N LEU A 313 11.63 13.08 16.99
CA LEU A 313 11.83 12.26 18.19
C LEU A 313 12.75 11.08 17.90
N GLY A 314 12.57 10.40 16.77
CA GLY A 314 13.43 9.31 16.33
C GLY A 314 14.88 9.76 16.11
N TYR A 315 15.09 10.93 15.49
CA TYR A 315 16.41 11.52 15.29
C TYR A 315 17.08 11.87 16.63
N LEU A 316 16.34 12.51 17.55
CA LEU A 316 16.86 12.84 18.88
C LEU A 316 17.26 11.57 19.65
N LEU A 317 16.44 10.52 19.62
CA LEU A 317 16.75 9.27 20.32
C LEU A 317 17.90 8.49 19.65
N ALA A 318 18.00 8.53 18.32
CA ALA A 318 19.08 7.87 17.60
C ALA A 318 20.44 8.50 17.90
N PHE A 319 20.54 9.84 17.82
CA PHE A 319 21.82 10.55 17.90
C PHE A 319 22.15 11.08 19.31
N LYS A 320 21.20 11.65 20.07
CA LYS A 320 21.48 12.17 21.42
C LYS A 320 21.50 11.08 22.49
N ALA A 321 20.59 10.11 22.40
CA ALA A 321 20.51 9.01 23.38
C ALA A 321 21.38 7.80 23.01
N GLY A 322 22.05 7.84 21.83
CA GLY A 322 22.93 6.76 21.38
C GLY A 322 22.22 5.44 21.09
N MET A 323 20.89 5.44 20.93
CA MET A 323 20.11 4.21 20.71
C MET A 323 20.19 3.70 19.25
N GLY A 324 20.85 4.43 18.35
CA GLY A 324 21.03 4.04 16.95
C GLY A 324 19.70 3.77 16.24
N ALA A 325 19.61 2.66 15.50
CA ALA A 325 18.41 2.28 14.77
C ALA A 325 17.18 2.05 15.67
N ALA A 326 17.37 1.59 16.92
CA ALA A 326 16.26 1.37 17.85
C ALA A 326 15.55 2.69 18.21
N GLY A 327 16.29 3.80 18.32
CA GLY A 327 15.74 5.13 18.61
C GLY A 327 14.76 5.60 17.53
N ILE A 328 15.04 5.29 16.26
CA ILE A 328 14.19 5.65 15.12
C ILE A 328 12.87 4.86 15.17
N TRP A 329 12.93 3.57 15.50
CA TRP A 329 11.74 2.74 15.69
C TRP A 329 10.88 3.18 16.86
N VAL A 330 11.47 3.64 17.96
CA VAL A 330 10.70 4.24 19.08
C VAL A 330 9.98 5.51 18.62
N GLY A 331 10.63 6.34 17.81
CA GLY A 331 10.00 7.50 17.17
C GLY A 331 8.78 7.11 16.32
N PHE A 332 8.89 6.05 15.52
CA PHE A 332 7.75 5.53 14.75
C PHE A 332 6.61 5.04 15.63
N ILE A 333 6.92 4.26 16.66
CA ILE A 333 5.90 3.76 17.60
C ILE A 333 5.16 4.95 18.22
N ALA A 334 5.87 5.97 18.68
CA ALA A 334 5.25 7.16 19.27
C ALA A 334 4.33 7.90 18.28
N GLY A 335 4.78 8.11 17.04
CA GLY A 335 3.99 8.76 15.99
C GLY A 335 2.74 7.94 15.61
N LEU A 336 2.87 6.63 15.50
CA LEU A 336 1.79 5.71 15.18
C LEU A 336 0.78 5.57 16.31
N SER A 337 1.24 5.40 17.55
CA SER A 337 0.35 5.32 18.71
C SER A 337 -0.46 6.60 18.86
N CYS A 338 0.19 7.76 18.68
CA CYS A 338 -0.47 9.06 18.65
C CYS A 338 -1.56 9.11 17.56
N SER A 339 -1.21 8.77 16.31
CA SER A 339 -2.16 8.72 15.19
C SER A 339 -3.33 7.77 15.42
N SER A 340 -3.04 6.57 15.90
CA SER A 340 -4.01 5.51 16.19
C SER A 340 -5.07 5.96 17.20
N ILE A 341 -4.62 6.54 18.32
CA ILE A 341 -5.52 7.06 19.36
C ILE A 341 -6.38 8.19 18.80
N PHE A 342 -5.78 9.13 18.06
CA PHE A 342 -6.51 10.25 17.49
C PHE A 342 -7.59 9.82 16.48
N LEU A 343 -7.26 8.88 15.59
CA LEU A 343 -8.22 8.35 14.61
C LEU A 343 -9.37 7.60 15.28
N CYS A 344 -9.07 6.77 16.29
CA CYS A 344 -10.10 6.07 17.05
C CYS A 344 -11.04 7.03 17.77
N VAL A 345 -10.50 8.03 18.47
CA VAL A 345 -11.30 9.05 19.17
C VAL A 345 -12.14 9.86 18.18
N ARG A 346 -11.55 10.26 17.04
CA ARG A 346 -12.26 11.03 16.01
C ARG A 346 -13.41 10.21 15.42
N PHE A 347 -13.16 8.95 15.07
CA PHE A 347 -14.19 8.07 14.53
C PHE A 347 -15.36 7.91 15.51
N LEU A 348 -15.08 7.64 16.79
CA LEU A 348 -16.12 7.49 17.81
C LEU A 348 -16.92 8.78 18.05
N ARG A 349 -16.28 9.95 17.95
CA ARG A 349 -16.97 11.26 18.05
C ARG A 349 -17.84 11.53 16.83
N MET A 350 -17.32 11.28 15.63
CA MET A 350 -18.05 11.51 14.38
C MET A 350 -19.24 10.56 14.24
N SER A 351 -19.06 9.29 14.60
CA SER A 351 -20.11 8.28 14.56
C SER A 351 -21.25 8.52 15.55
N LYS A 352 -21.05 9.37 16.57
CA LYS A 352 -22.12 9.86 17.47
C LYS A 352 -22.87 11.08 16.91
N LYS A 353 -22.25 11.86 16.01
CA LYS A 353 -22.83 13.08 15.43
C LYS A 353 -23.62 12.81 14.15
N VAL A 354 -23.05 11.97 13.28
CA VAL A 354 -23.67 11.46 12.04
C VAL A 354 -24.80 10.53 12.38
#